data_AF-A0A072UI03-F1
#
_entry.id   AF-A0A072UI03-F1
#
_cell.length_a   1.000
_cell.length_b   1.000
_cell.length_c   1.000
_cell.angle_alpha   90.00
_cell.angle_beta   90.00
_cell.angle_gamma   90.00
#
_symmetry.space_group_name_H-M   'P 1'
#
loop_
_entity.id
_entity.type
_entity.pdbx_description
1 polymer ?
#
loop_
_entity_poly.entity_id
_entity_poly.type
_entity_poly.pdbx_seq_one_letter_code
_entity_poly.pdbx_strand_id
1 'polypeptide(L)' 'MERKTLASLCFFLIVLLAAQVVAQIVPCKTRNRNFKSACIAVSGDDEECDHDCRRVGGWYGGSCKNQKCVCDC' A
#
# COMPACT_ATOMS: atom_id res chain seq x y z
N MET A 1 -0.03 38.30 -20.67
CA MET A 1 0.25 36.87 -20.40
C MET A 1 0.36 36.16 -21.74
N GLU A 2 1.55 35.66 -22.08
CA GLU A 2 1.77 34.95 -23.33
C GLU A 2 1.01 33.61 -23.33
N ARG A 3 0.36 33.24 -24.44
CA ARG A 3 -0.41 31.97 -24.51
C ARG A 3 0.44 30.74 -24.16
N LYS A 4 1.76 30.81 -24.37
CA LYS A 4 2.76 29.81 -23.99
C LYS A 4 2.89 29.62 -22.47
N THR A 5 2.82 30.70 -21.69
CA THR A 5 2.92 30.61 -20.22
C THR A 5 1.66 30.02 -19.60
N LEU A 6 0.48 30.28 -20.18
CA LEU A 6 -0.78 29.67 -19.72
C LEU A 6 -0.82 28.16 -19.95
N ALA A 7 -0.43 27.70 -21.15
CA ALA A 7 -0.37 26.27 -21.46
C ALA A 7 0.64 25.52 -20.58
N SER A 8 1.80 26.12 -20.32
CA SER A 8 2.82 25.53 -19.45
C SER A 8 2.32 25.39 -18.02
N LEU A 9 1.69 26.44 -17.46
CA LEU A 9 1.12 26.39 -16.11
C LEU A 9 0.02 25.34 -15.99
N CYS A 10 -0.88 25.22 -16.97
CA CYS A 10 -1.90 24.18 -16.99
C CYS A 10 -1.28 22.78 -16.99
N PHE A 11 -0.23 22.55 -17.77
CA PHE A 11 0.47 21.27 -17.79
C PHE A 11 1.10 20.94 -16.42
N PHE A 12 1.77 21.92 -15.80
CA PHE A 12 2.32 21.74 -14.45
C PHE A 12 1.24 21.39 -13.41
N LEU A 13 0.09 22.07 -13.45
CA LEU A 13 -1.03 21.77 -12.54
C LEU A 13 -1.57 20.35 -12.73
N ILE A 14 -1.71 19.89 -13.98
CA ILE A 14 -2.16 18.52 -14.27
C ILE A 14 -1.17 17.49 -13.73
N VAL A 15 0.13 17.70 -13.91
CA VAL A 15 1.18 16.81 -13.40
C VAL A 15 1.16 16.75 -11.86
N LEU A 16 1.00 17.90 -11.20
CA LEU A 16 0.90 17.97 -9.74
C LEU A 16 -0.35 17.25 -9.20
N LEU A 17 -1.50 17.41 -9.86
CA LEU A 17 -2.74 16.70 -9.53
C LEU A 17 -2.58 15.19 -9.71
N ALA A 18 -1.96 14.74 -10.81
CA ALA A 18 -1.70 13.32 -11.06
C ALA A 18 -0.77 12.71 -9.99
N ALA A 19 0.23 13.45 -9.52
CA ALA A 19 1.15 12.99 -8.48
C ALA A 19 0.44 12.74 -7.13
N GLN A 20 -0.53 13.57 -6.77
CA GLN A 20 -1.33 13.37 -5.55
C GLN A 20 -2.20 12.11 -5.62
N VAL A 21 -2.77 11.83 -6.79
CA VAL A 21 -3.60 10.64 -7.02
C VAL A 21 -2.78 9.36 -6.91
N VAL A 22 -1.55 9.33 -7.42
CA VAL A 22 -0.69 8.14 -7.32
C VAL A 22 -0.36 7.81 -5.86
N ALA A 23 -0.12 8.80 -5.00
CA ALA A 23 0.19 8.57 -3.59
C ALA A 23 -0.97 7.95 -2.79
N GLN A 24 -2.22 8.16 -3.23
CA GLN A 24 -3.41 7.56 -2.60
C GLN A 24 -3.71 6.15 -3.10
N ILE A 25 -3.24 5.79 -4.31
CA ILE A 25 -3.51 4.47 -4.92
C ILE A 25 -2.51 3.42 -4.47
N VAL A 26 -1.28 3.81 -4.10
CA VAL A 26 -0.28 2.84 -3.62
C VAL A 26 -0.76 2.29 -2.29
N PRO A 27 -1.16 1.00 -2.21
CA PRO A 27 -1.61 0.41 -0.96
C PRO A 27 -0.45 0.45 0.02
N CYS A 28 -0.70 0.95 1.22
CA CYS A 28 0.32 1.02 2.23
C CYS A 28 0.62 -0.40 2.71
N LYS A 29 1.91 -0.78 2.72
CA LYS A 29 2.35 -2.12 3.11
C LYS A 29 3.32 -2.05 4.28
N THR A 30 3.05 -2.82 5.33
CA THR A 30 3.92 -2.91 6.51
C THR A 30 4.18 -4.36 6.90
N ARG A 31 5.35 -4.66 7.47
CA ARG A 31 5.68 -6.01 7.93
C ARG A 31 5.12 -6.23 9.34
N ASN A 32 4.36 -7.29 9.53
CA ASN A 32 4.02 -7.76 10.87
C ASN A 32 5.24 -8.46 11.50
N ARG A 33 5.84 -7.83 12.51
CA ARG A 33 7.01 -8.36 13.22
C ARG A 33 6.65 -9.40 14.29
N ASN A 34 5.38 -9.46 14.66
CA ASN A 34 4.87 -10.31 15.75
C ASN A 34 4.26 -11.61 15.23
N PHE A 35 4.14 -11.78 13.91
CA PHE A 35 3.65 -13.00 13.29
C PHE A 35 4.58 -14.17 13.60
N LYS A 36 4.06 -15.21 14.24
CA LYS A 36 4.83 -16.33 14.78
C LYS A 36 4.92 -17.53 13.84
N SER A 37 3.98 -17.67 12.90
CA SER A 37 3.99 -18.77 11.93
C SER A 37 5.05 -18.56 10.85
N ALA A 38 5.51 -19.66 10.25
CA ALA A 38 6.31 -19.60 9.05
C ALA A 38 5.37 -19.20 7.90
N CYS A 39 5.61 -18.04 7.29
CA CYS A 39 4.75 -17.56 6.20
C CYS A 39 5.06 -18.32 4.89
N ILE A 40 4.73 -19.61 4.81
CA ILE A 40 5.20 -20.47 3.71
C ILE A 40 4.29 -20.37 2.46
N ALA A 41 3.34 -19.43 2.44
CA ALA A 41 2.34 -19.25 1.39
C ALA A 41 1.53 -20.55 1.11
N VAL A 42 1.31 -21.35 2.15
CA VAL A 42 0.24 -22.35 2.16
C VAL A 42 -1.04 -21.63 2.60
N SER A 43 -2.19 -22.01 2.06
CA SER A 43 -3.48 -21.32 2.25
C SER A 43 -3.81 -20.95 3.69
N GLY A 44 -3.43 -21.77 4.68
CA GLY A 44 -3.65 -21.48 6.10
C GLY A 44 -2.79 -20.35 6.69
N ASP A 45 -1.56 -20.13 6.18
CA ASP A 45 -0.66 -19.10 6.70
C ASP A 45 -1.10 -17.69 6.26
N ASP A 46 -1.71 -17.58 5.08
CA ASP A 46 -2.28 -16.33 4.57
C ASP A 46 -3.50 -15.91 5.40
N GLU A 47 -4.39 -16.86 5.72
CA GLU A 47 -5.57 -16.60 6.57
C GLU A 47 -5.16 -16.19 7.98
N GLU A 48 -4.14 -16.85 8.56
CA GLU A 48 -3.60 -16.49 9.87
C GLU A 48 -2.97 -15.10 9.84
N CYS A 49 -2.19 -14.78 8.80
CA CYS A 49 -1.58 -13.46 8.61
C CYS A 49 -2.65 -12.36 8.46
N ASP A 50 -3.67 -12.58 7.64
CA ASP A 50 -4.78 -11.62 7.46
C ASP A 50 -5.50 -11.38 8.79
N HIS A 51 -5.83 -12.45 9.52
CA HIS A 51 -6.49 -12.34 10.81
C HIS A 51 -5.65 -11.59 11.85
N ASP A 52 -4.34 -11.84 11.93
CA ASP A 52 -3.45 -11.16 12.86
C ASP A 52 -3.25 -9.68 12.49
N CYS A 53 -3.11 -9.37 11.20
CA CYS A 53 -3.03 -8.00 10.70
C CYS A 53 -4.28 -7.19 11.08
N ARG A 54 -5.48 -7.77 10.92
CA ARG A 54 -6.75 -7.12 11.31
C ARG A 54 -6.89 -6.93 12.81
N ARG A 55 -6.62 -7.98 13.60
CA ARG A 55 -6.88 -7.97 15.05
C ARG A 55 -5.84 -7.24 15.87
N VAL A 56 -4.56 -7.54 15.65
CA VAL A 56 -3.47 -7.06 16.50
C VAL A 56 -2.91 -5.74 15.98
N GLY A 57 -2.81 -5.63 14.66
CA GLY A 57 -2.23 -4.46 14.02
C GLY A 57 -3.20 -3.34 13.69
N GLY A 58 -4.51 -3.61 13.67
CA GLY A 58 -5.52 -2.63 13.25
C GLY A 58 -5.48 -2.30 11.75
N TRP A 59 -4.91 -3.21 10.95
CA TRP A 59 -4.72 -3.07 9.51
C TRP A 59 -5.93 -3.59 8.73
N TYR A 60 -6.06 -3.22 7.45
CA TYR A 60 -7.17 -3.64 6.59
C TYR A 60 -7.11 -5.11 6.15
N GLY A 61 -5.98 -5.78 6.35
CA GLY A 61 -5.75 -7.17 5.98
C GLY A 61 -4.26 -7.49 5.87
N GLY A 62 -3.92 -8.68 5.38
CA GLY A 62 -2.53 -9.05 5.13
C GLY A 62 -2.37 -10.37 4.41
N SER A 63 -1.16 -10.63 3.92
CA SER A 63 -0.80 -11.92 3.32
C SER A 63 0.70 -12.21 3.45
N CYS A 64 1.06 -13.47 3.25
CA CYS A 64 2.43 -13.92 3.19
C CYS A 64 3.10 -13.46 1.90
N LYS A 65 4.18 -12.69 2.06
CA LYS A 65 5.10 -12.33 0.97
C LYS A 65 6.53 -12.58 1.40
N ASN A 66 7.28 -13.33 0.60
CA ASN A 66 8.70 -13.62 0.86
C ASN A 66 8.96 -14.16 2.28
N GLN A 67 8.16 -15.14 2.71
CA GLN A 67 8.25 -15.75 4.05
C GLN A 67 7.98 -14.79 5.21
N LYS A 68 7.28 -13.69 4.96
CA LYS A 68 6.93 -12.68 5.96
C LYS A 68 5.45 -12.32 5.84
N CYS A 69 4.79 -12.11 6.96
CA CYS A 69 3.44 -11.55 6.98
C CYS A 69 3.52 -10.05 6.70
N VAL A 70 2.82 -9.60 5.65
CA VAL A 70 2.75 -8.20 5.22
C VAL A 70 1.31 -7.73 5.31
N CYS A 71 1.07 -6.68 6.10
CA CYS A 71 -0.24 -6.09 6.32
C CYS A 71 -0.50 -4.89 5.40
N ASP A 72 -1.78 -4.64 5.13
CA ASP A 72 -2.32 -3.49 4.42
C ASP A 72 -2.72 -2.36 5.38
N CYS A 73 -2.00 -1.25 5.32
CA CYS A 73 -2.47 0.05 5.78
C CYS A 73 -3.22 0.77 4.65
#